data_AF-A0A1I4MMM9-F1
#
_entry.id   AF-A0A1I4MMM9-F1
#
_cell.length_a   1.000
_cell.length_b   1.000
_cell.length_c   1.000
_cell.angle_alpha   90.00
_cell.angle_beta   90.00
_cell.angle_gamma   90.00
#
_symmetry.space_group_name_H-M   'P 1'
#
loop_
_entity.id
_entity.type
_entity.pdbx_description
1 polymer ?
#
loop_
_entity_poly.entity_id
_entity_poly.type
_entity_poly.pdbx_seq_one_letter_code
_entity_poly.pdbx_strand_id
1 'polypeptide(L)'
;MPPVEASAWTRLPAAAEVEALRAAAASAYGAPDAAHVVPAPGTQILIETLPRLVAPTRVAVVGPTYAEHEAAWVRAGHVVTPVDGIAAIGDAAVAVLVDPNNPDGRTHPLVERLALAEALRARGGLLVADEAFADLEPVASLCRHAAAGLVVLRSFGKTYGLAGLRLGFAIADPGTADRIRTALGPWAVSGPALAIGRTALSDTVWRAETARARAADAARLDRLIARGGGTLVGGTSLFRTADFPDGAGLYRRLAEAGIAVRRFPERPARLRFGLPAGKAAWCRLSRVLK
;
A
#
# COMPACT_ATOMS: atom_id res chain seq x y z
N MET A 1 17.20 4.99 12.61
CA MET A 1 16.27 6.07 12.24
C MET A 1 17.10 7.33 12.03
N PRO A 2 16.86 8.12 10.97
CA PRO A 2 17.57 9.39 10.78
C PRO A 2 17.44 10.28 12.02
N PRO A 3 18.47 11.06 12.38
CA PRO A 3 18.35 12.04 13.45
C PRO A 3 17.29 13.08 13.07
N VAL A 4 16.49 13.50 14.06
CA VAL A 4 15.45 14.52 13.90
C VAL A 4 15.81 15.69 14.80
N GLU A 5 15.84 16.90 14.25
CA GLU A 5 16.07 18.10 15.05
C GLU A 5 14.99 18.26 16.12
N ALA A 6 15.38 18.67 17.33
CA ALA A 6 14.46 18.86 18.44
C ALA A 6 13.31 19.83 18.09
N SER A 7 13.60 20.84 17.28
CA SER A 7 12.62 21.83 16.81
C SER A 7 11.46 21.22 16.01
N ALA A 8 11.67 20.12 15.29
CA ALA A 8 10.65 19.46 14.49
C ALA A 8 9.52 18.87 15.35
N TRP A 9 9.75 18.67 16.65
CA TRP A 9 8.76 18.18 17.59
C TRP A 9 7.90 19.29 18.20
N THR A 10 8.37 20.54 18.21
CA THR A 10 7.76 21.64 18.97
C THR A 10 7.16 22.73 18.09
N ARG A 11 7.64 22.88 16.84
CA ARG A 11 7.11 23.88 15.90
C ARG A 11 6.07 23.29 14.94
N LEU A 12 5.18 24.14 14.44
CA LEU A 12 4.31 23.76 13.32
C LEU A 12 5.15 23.56 12.04
N PRO A 13 4.77 22.59 11.17
CA PRO A 13 5.43 22.40 9.89
C PRO A 13 5.47 23.67 9.02
N ALA A 14 6.65 24.05 8.55
CA ALA A 14 6.80 25.15 7.61
C ALA A 14 6.52 24.72 6.16
N ALA A 15 6.05 25.65 5.33
CA ALA A 15 5.75 25.38 3.92
C ALA A 15 6.97 24.82 3.16
N ALA A 16 8.17 25.33 3.43
CA ALA A 16 9.41 24.83 2.83
C ALA A 16 9.74 23.38 3.20
N GLU A 17 9.36 22.92 4.40
CA GLU A 17 9.59 21.53 4.84
C GLU A 17 8.63 20.58 4.13
N VAL A 18 7.37 21.00 3.97
CA VAL A 18 6.37 20.25 3.20
C VAL A 18 6.79 20.16 1.74
N GLU A 19 7.23 21.25 1.13
CA GLU A 19 7.68 21.27 -0.26
C GLU A 19 8.93 20.40 -0.48
N ALA A 20 9.90 20.44 0.45
CA ALA A 20 11.06 19.57 0.40
C ALA A 20 10.69 18.07 0.47
N LEU A 21 9.69 17.70 1.28
CA LEU A 21 9.19 16.33 1.29
C LEU A 21 8.50 15.96 -0.04
N ARG A 22 7.68 16.87 -0.60
CA ARG A 22 6.99 16.64 -1.89
C ARG A 22 7.97 16.43 -3.02
N ALA A 23 9.03 17.23 -3.10
CA ALA A 23 10.10 17.07 -4.08
C ALA A 23 10.84 15.73 -3.91
N ALA A 24 11.18 15.35 -2.68
CA ALA A 24 11.82 14.06 -2.41
C ALA A 24 10.91 12.87 -2.80
N ALA A 25 9.62 12.95 -2.49
CA ALA A 25 8.63 11.94 -2.88
C ALA A 25 8.40 11.88 -4.40
N ALA A 26 8.36 13.03 -5.08
CA ALA A 26 8.22 13.09 -6.54
C ALA A 26 9.38 12.36 -7.22
N SER A 27 10.62 12.67 -6.82
CA SER A 27 11.82 11.97 -7.29
C SER A 27 11.79 10.48 -6.96
N ALA A 28 11.49 10.12 -5.71
CA ALA A 28 11.53 8.74 -5.24
C ALA A 28 10.48 7.83 -5.91
N TYR A 29 9.28 8.34 -6.19
CA TYR A 29 8.19 7.59 -6.81
C TYR A 29 8.09 7.78 -8.33
N GLY A 30 8.86 8.72 -8.88
CA GLY A 30 8.82 9.09 -10.31
C GLY A 30 7.55 9.84 -10.70
N ALA A 31 6.96 10.62 -9.79
CA ALA A 31 5.85 11.52 -10.15
C ALA A 31 6.37 12.63 -11.07
N PRO A 32 5.51 13.27 -11.90
CA PRO A 32 5.95 14.31 -12.83
C PRO A 32 6.68 15.47 -12.14
N ASP A 33 6.14 15.95 -11.02
CA ASP A 33 6.76 16.97 -10.17
C ASP A 33 6.15 16.97 -8.75
N ALA A 34 6.62 17.87 -7.89
CA ALA A 34 6.12 18.03 -6.52
C ALA A 34 4.66 18.50 -6.44
N ALA A 35 4.12 19.19 -7.46
CA ALA A 35 2.74 19.64 -7.49
C ALA A 35 1.76 18.45 -7.49
N HIS A 36 2.16 17.32 -8.06
CA HIS A 36 1.39 16.09 -8.12
C HIS A 36 1.36 15.31 -6.79
N VAL A 37 2.20 15.68 -5.82
CA VAL A 37 2.40 14.90 -4.59
C VAL A 37 1.65 15.50 -3.41
N VAL A 38 0.90 14.65 -2.70
CA VAL A 38 0.20 14.98 -1.45
C VAL A 38 0.68 14.08 -0.31
N PRO A 39 1.51 14.58 0.61
CA PRO A 39 1.82 13.89 1.86
C PRO A 39 0.59 13.80 2.76
N ALA A 40 0.42 12.67 3.44
CA ALA A 40 -0.72 12.41 4.33
C ALA A 40 -0.29 11.63 5.59
N PRO A 41 -1.07 11.68 6.69
CA PRO A 41 -0.83 10.94 7.93
C PRO A 41 -1.07 9.42 7.80
N GLY A 42 -0.35 8.80 6.86
CA GLY A 42 -0.51 7.41 6.42
C GLY A 42 -1.52 7.27 5.29
N THR A 43 -1.44 6.17 4.54
CA THR A 43 -2.32 5.94 3.39
C THR A 43 -3.79 5.74 3.76
N GLN A 44 -4.08 5.24 4.98
CA GLN A 44 -5.45 5.01 5.43
C GLN A 44 -6.31 6.27 5.39
N ILE A 45 -5.79 7.45 5.77
CA ILE A 45 -6.60 8.67 5.71
C ILE A 45 -6.98 9.03 4.27
N LEU A 46 -6.14 8.68 3.28
CA LEU A 46 -6.43 8.92 1.87
C LEU A 46 -7.54 7.97 1.39
N ILE A 47 -7.53 6.70 1.83
CA ILE A 47 -8.60 5.74 1.57
C ILE A 47 -9.94 6.26 2.11
N GLU A 48 -9.95 6.91 3.27
CA GLU A 48 -11.14 7.53 3.87
C GLU A 48 -11.57 8.84 3.20
N THR A 49 -10.60 9.60 2.68
CA THR A 49 -10.84 10.96 2.17
C THR A 49 -11.32 10.94 0.73
N LEU A 50 -10.71 10.12 -0.12
CA LEU A 50 -11.01 10.09 -1.56
C LEU A 50 -12.49 9.87 -1.88
N PRO A 51 -13.21 8.94 -1.22
CA PRO A 51 -14.65 8.75 -1.49
C PRO A 51 -15.47 10.03 -1.28
N ARG A 52 -15.12 10.87 -0.29
CA ARG A 52 -15.84 12.11 0.01
C ARG A 52 -15.61 13.21 -1.02
N LEU A 53 -14.60 13.05 -1.88
CA LEU A 53 -14.28 13.99 -2.97
C LEU A 53 -14.97 13.59 -4.27
N VAL A 54 -15.70 12.49 -4.31
CA VAL A 54 -16.41 12.01 -5.50
C VAL A 54 -17.90 12.05 -5.22
N ALA A 55 -18.70 12.54 -6.17
CA ALA A 55 -20.15 12.47 -6.05
C ALA A 55 -20.61 11.01 -5.97
N PRO A 56 -21.72 10.69 -5.25
CA PRO A 56 -22.24 9.32 -5.18
C PRO A 56 -22.33 8.67 -6.57
N THR A 57 -21.75 7.47 -6.71
CA THR A 57 -21.60 6.79 -8.00
C THR A 57 -21.38 5.29 -7.83
N ARG A 58 -21.22 4.56 -8.94
CA ARG A 58 -20.86 3.14 -9.01
C ARG A 58 -19.35 2.97 -8.90
N VAL A 59 -18.90 2.15 -7.96
CA VAL A 59 -17.49 1.87 -7.67
C VAL A 59 -17.23 0.38 -7.83
N ALA A 60 -16.27 0.00 -8.68
CA ALA A 60 -15.77 -1.36 -8.75
C ALA A 60 -14.52 -1.50 -7.88
N VAL A 61 -14.49 -2.49 -6.98
CA VAL A 61 -13.30 -2.81 -6.18
C VAL A 61 -12.75 -4.14 -6.66
N VAL A 62 -11.56 -4.14 -7.27
CA VAL A 62 -10.94 -5.36 -7.78
C VAL A 62 -10.46 -6.21 -6.60
N GLY A 63 -11.17 -7.30 -6.33
CA GLY A 63 -11.01 -8.15 -5.16
C GLY A 63 -10.69 -9.61 -5.49
N PRO A 64 -10.54 -10.46 -4.45
CA PRO A 64 -10.51 -10.09 -3.04
C PRO A 64 -9.29 -9.21 -2.70
N THR A 65 -9.52 -8.12 -1.96
CA THR A 65 -8.47 -7.13 -1.65
C THR A 65 -8.56 -6.58 -0.22
N TYR A 66 -7.82 -5.50 0.08
CA TYR A 66 -7.85 -4.81 1.38
C TYR A 66 -9.24 -4.21 1.65
N ALA A 67 -9.95 -4.78 2.63
CA ALA A 67 -11.36 -4.51 2.92
C ALA A 67 -11.71 -3.05 3.23
N GLU A 68 -10.74 -2.25 3.68
CA GLU A 68 -10.98 -0.82 3.98
C GLU A 68 -11.39 -0.02 2.75
N HIS A 69 -10.97 -0.42 1.54
CA HIS A 69 -11.39 0.25 0.31
C HIS A 69 -12.90 0.16 0.13
N GLU A 70 -13.46 -1.05 0.09
CA GLU A 70 -14.90 -1.24 -0.02
C GLU A 70 -15.67 -0.52 1.10
N ALA A 71 -15.22 -0.69 2.35
CA ALA A 71 -15.86 -0.07 3.50
C ALA A 71 -15.87 1.47 3.43
N ALA A 72 -14.80 2.10 2.94
CA ALA A 72 -14.70 3.56 2.83
C ALA A 72 -15.63 4.11 1.75
N TRP A 73 -15.69 3.47 0.58
CA TRP A 73 -16.60 3.87 -0.50
C TRP A 73 -18.07 3.67 -0.11
N VAL A 74 -18.43 2.55 0.54
CA VAL A 74 -19.80 2.33 1.05
C VAL A 74 -20.19 3.40 2.08
N ARG A 75 -19.31 3.71 3.04
CA ARG A 75 -19.56 4.72 4.08
C ARG A 75 -19.76 6.13 3.54
N ALA A 76 -19.18 6.45 2.38
CA ALA A 76 -19.39 7.71 1.69
C ALA A 76 -20.65 7.73 0.79
N GLY A 77 -21.44 6.65 0.78
CA GLY A 77 -22.73 6.60 0.07
C GLY A 77 -22.64 6.13 -1.39
N HIS A 78 -21.55 5.47 -1.78
CA HIS A 78 -21.41 4.93 -3.13
C HIS A 78 -22.02 3.52 -3.26
N VAL A 79 -22.41 3.16 -4.48
CA VAL A 79 -22.80 1.78 -4.81
C VAL A 79 -21.54 1.01 -5.17
N VAL A 80 -21.09 0.15 -4.26
CA VAL A 80 -19.84 -0.61 -4.42
C VAL A 80 -20.12 -2.02 -4.92
N THR A 81 -19.33 -2.48 -5.89
CA THR A 81 -19.37 -3.86 -6.41
C THR A 81 -17.96 -4.44 -6.38
N PRO A 82 -17.71 -5.46 -5.54
CA PRO A 82 -16.48 -6.26 -5.62
C PRO A 82 -16.44 -7.03 -6.95
N VAL A 83 -15.29 -7.03 -7.63
CA VAL A 83 -15.11 -7.70 -8.94
C VAL A 83 -13.82 -8.52 -8.97
N ASP A 84 -13.80 -9.67 -9.63
CA ASP A 84 -12.65 -10.60 -9.58
C ASP A 84 -11.43 -10.18 -10.44
N GLY A 85 -11.55 -9.10 -11.22
CA GLY A 85 -10.49 -8.61 -12.09
C GLY A 85 -10.84 -7.33 -12.85
N ILE A 86 -9.83 -6.75 -13.52
CA ILE A 86 -9.97 -5.51 -14.31
C ILE A 86 -11.05 -5.65 -15.39
N ALA A 87 -11.14 -6.80 -16.05
CA ALA A 87 -12.14 -7.05 -17.10
C ALA A 87 -13.60 -7.01 -16.60
N ALA A 88 -13.83 -7.19 -15.30
CA ALA A 88 -15.16 -7.23 -14.69
C ALA A 88 -15.63 -5.87 -14.13
N ILE A 89 -14.84 -4.79 -14.29
CA ILE A 89 -15.18 -3.44 -13.79
C ILE A 89 -16.46 -2.87 -14.43
N GLY A 90 -16.74 -3.24 -15.68
CA GLY A 90 -17.96 -2.86 -16.39
C GLY A 90 -18.11 -1.35 -16.59
N ASP A 91 -19.26 -0.82 -16.19
CA ASP A 91 -19.68 0.58 -16.38
C ASP A 91 -19.35 1.49 -15.17
N ALA A 92 -18.68 0.98 -14.13
CA ALA A 92 -18.35 1.76 -12.94
C ALA A 92 -17.59 3.05 -13.29
N ALA A 93 -17.94 4.14 -12.61
CA ALA A 93 -17.26 5.43 -12.79
C ALA A 93 -15.96 5.50 -11.99
N VAL A 94 -15.86 4.71 -10.91
CA VAL A 94 -14.64 4.58 -10.13
C VAL A 94 -14.20 3.13 -10.11
N ALA A 95 -12.91 2.89 -10.27
CA ALA A 95 -12.30 1.60 -9.95
C ALA A 95 -11.24 1.75 -8.86
N VAL A 96 -11.20 0.80 -7.94
CA VAL A 96 -10.11 0.64 -6.97
C VAL A 96 -9.32 -0.61 -7.34
N LEU A 97 -8.02 -0.43 -7.54
CA LEU A 97 -7.08 -1.50 -7.85
C LEU A 97 -5.90 -1.44 -6.89
N VAL A 98 -5.71 -2.48 -6.08
CA VAL A 98 -4.51 -2.62 -5.25
C VAL A 98 -3.47 -3.44 -6.03
N ASP A 99 -2.29 -2.88 -6.27
CA ASP A 99 -1.26 -3.49 -7.12
C ASP A 99 0.15 -3.09 -6.66
N PRO A 100 0.96 -4.00 -6.09
CA PRO A 100 0.68 -5.41 -5.81
C PRO A 100 -0.45 -5.61 -4.79
N ASN A 101 -1.34 -6.56 -5.06
CA ASN A 101 -2.56 -6.78 -4.29
C ASN A 101 -2.27 -7.32 -2.87
N ASN A 102 -3.15 -6.98 -1.94
CA ASN A 102 -3.26 -7.62 -0.63
C ASN A 102 -4.58 -8.39 -0.58
N PRO A 103 -4.58 -9.74 -0.51
CA PRO A 103 -3.56 -10.51 0.19
C PRO A 103 -2.68 -11.43 -0.65
N ASP A 104 -2.85 -11.52 -1.97
CA ASP A 104 -2.18 -12.53 -2.80
C ASP A 104 -0.92 -12.02 -3.52
N GLY A 105 -0.62 -10.72 -3.45
CA GLY A 105 0.52 -10.12 -4.15
C GLY A 105 0.34 -10.05 -5.67
N ARG A 106 -0.85 -10.31 -6.21
CA ARG A 106 -1.11 -10.26 -7.65
C ARG A 106 -0.78 -8.88 -8.21
N THR A 107 -0.16 -8.85 -9.37
CA THR A 107 0.17 -7.64 -10.12
C THR A 107 -0.43 -7.70 -11.51
N HIS A 108 -0.62 -6.54 -12.13
CA HIS A 108 -1.10 -6.43 -13.49
C HIS A 108 -0.06 -5.67 -14.34
N PRO A 109 0.14 -6.09 -15.61
CA PRO A 109 1.00 -5.37 -16.54
C PRO A 109 0.68 -3.87 -16.57
N LEU A 110 1.72 -3.03 -16.65
CA LEU A 110 1.55 -1.58 -16.67
C LEU A 110 0.61 -1.14 -17.80
N VAL A 111 0.69 -1.79 -18.97
CA VAL A 111 -0.17 -1.49 -20.13
C VAL A 111 -1.66 -1.67 -19.81
N GLU A 112 -2.02 -2.72 -19.07
CA GLU A 112 -3.42 -2.97 -18.68
C GLU A 112 -3.93 -1.92 -17.69
N ARG A 113 -3.08 -1.54 -16.73
CA ARG A 113 -3.43 -0.51 -15.74
C ARG A 113 -3.57 0.87 -16.36
N LEU A 114 -2.72 1.20 -17.34
CA LEU A 114 -2.85 2.44 -18.12
C LEU A 114 -4.10 2.44 -19.00
N ALA A 115 -4.40 1.32 -19.66
CA ALA A 115 -5.63 1.18 -20.43
C ALA A 115 -6.88 1.34 -19.56
N LEU A 116 -6.86 0.79 -18.33
CA LEU A 116 -7.92 0.98 -17.35
C LEU A 116 -8.07 2.46 -16.95
N ALA A 117 -6.97 3.12 -16.59
CA ALA A 117 -6.97 4.54 -16.23
C ALA A 117 -7.56 5.40 -17.37
N GLU A 118 -7.15 5.12 -18.61
CA GLU A 118 -7.65 5.80 -19.80
C GLU A 118 -9.14 5.55 -20.05
N ALA A 119 -9.60 4.30 -19.93
CA ALA A 119 -11.00 3.93 -20.13
C ALA A 119 -11.93 4.56 -19.08
N LEU A 120 -11.46 4.73 -17.85
CA LEU A 120 -12.17 5.45 -16.79
C LEU A 120 -12.15 6.95 -17.07
N ARG A 121 -11.00 7.52 -17.41
CA ARG A 121 -10.87 8.95 -17.75
C ARG A 121 -11.78 9.36 -18.90
N ALA A 122 -11.87 8.55 -19.95
CA ALA A 122 -12.71 8.81 -21.13
C ALA A 122 -14.21 8.95 -20.81
N ARG A 123 -14.67 8.37 -19.69
CA ARG A 123 -16.06 8.49 -19.19
C ARG A 123 -16.19 9.42 -17.99
N GLY A 124 -15.18 10.25 -17.71
CA GLY A 124 -15.16 11.17 -16.56
C GLY A 124 -14.96 10.48 -15.20
N GLY A 125 -14.43 9.26 -15.22
CA GLY A 125 -14.22 8.41 -14.04
C GLY A 125 -12.84 8.57 -13.38
N LEU A 126 -12.60 7.73 -12.37
CA LEU A 126 -11.41 7.74 -11.54
C LEU A 126 -10.87 6.31 -11.33
N LEU A 127 -9.57 6.11 -11.58
CA LEU A 127 -8.81 4.99 -11.05
C LEU A 127 -8.12 5.39 -9.74
N VAL A 128 -8.45 4.70 -8.65
CA VAL A 128 -7.64 4.71 -7.42
C VAL A 128 -6.74 3.49 -7.43
N ALA A 129 -5.46 3.70 -7.71
CA ALA A 129 -4.44 2.66 -7.70
C ALA A 129 -3.70 2.65 -6.36
N ASP A 130 -3.89 1.63 -5.54
CA ASP A 130 -3.16 1.47 -4.28
C ASP A 130 -1.87 0.67 -4.49
N GLU A 131 -0.75 1.38 -4.58
CA GLU A 131 0.59 0.83 -4.77
C GLU A 131 1.35 0.73 -3.43
N ALA A 132 0.64 0.48 -2.31
CA ALA A 132 1.22 0.44 -0.96
C ALA A 132 2.38 -0.56 -0.77
N PHE A 133 2.51 -1.57 -1.62
CA PHE A 133 3.59 -2.56 -1.57
C PHE A 133 4.59 -2.45 -2.72
N ALA A 134 4.45 -1.48 -3.63
CA ALA A 134 5.22 -1.44 -4.86
C ALA A 134 6.71 -1.05 -4.70
N ASP A 135 7.08 -0.31 -3.65
CA ASP A 135 8.43 0.30 -3.53
C ASP A 135 9.59 -0.71 -3.48
N LEU A 136 9.33 -1.95 -3.03
CA LEU A 136 10.33 -3.01 -2.92
C LEU A 136 10.12 -4.13 -3.96
N GLU A 137 9.10 -4.00 -4.80
CA GLU A 137 8.79 -4.97 -5.83
C GLU A 137 9.36 -4.54 -7.19
N PRO A 138 9.71 -5.49 -8.07
CA PRO A 138 10.15 -5.20 -9.43
C PRO A 138 8.96 -4.87 -10.35
N VAL A 139 8.12 -3.90 -9.95
CA VAL A 139 6.92 -3.48 -10.70
C VAL A 139 7.04 -2.04 -11.17
N ALA A 140 6.55 -1.75 -12.37
CA ALA A 140 6.49 -0.39 -12.87
C ALA A 140 5.34 0.38 -12.21
N SER A 141 5.64 1.55 -11.66
CA SER A 141 4.68 2.45 -11.02
C SER A 141 3.75 3.17 -12.00
N LEU A 142 2.52 3.46 -11.57
CA LEU A 142 1.62 4.42 -12.23
C LEU A 142 1.92 5.89 -11.89
N CYS A 143 2.72 6.20 -10.86
CA CYS A 143 2.97 7.58 -10.40
C CYS A 143 3.45 8.52 -11.51
N ARG A 144 4.28 8.04 -12.44
CA ARG A 144 4.78 8.82 -13.58
C ARG A 144 3.71 9.25 -14.59
N HIS A 145 2.56 8.59 -14.54
CA HIS A 145 1.42 8.78 -15.43
C HIS A 145 0.26 9.46 -14.72
N ALA A 146 0.49 10.01 -13.51
CA ALA A 146 -0.53 10.72 -12.76
C ALA A 146 -1.10 11.88 -13.59
N ALA A 147 -2.34 11.73 -14.00
CA ALA A 147 -3.11 12.64 -14.82
C ALA A 147 -4.56 12.66 -14.34
N ALA A 148 -5.38 13.54 -14.90
CA ALA A 148 -6.80 13.64 -14.52
C ALA A 148 -7.48 12.26 -14.60
N GLY A 149 -8.18 11.88 -13.54
CA GLY A 149 -8.83 10.57 -13.43
C GLY A 149 -7.93 9.44 -12.92
N LEU A 150 -6.71 9.73 -12.45
CA LEU A 150 -5.83 8.75 -11.78
C LEU A 150 -5.30 9.31 -10.46
N VAL A 151 -5.52 8.56 -9.38
CA VAL A 151 -4.88 8.77 -8.08
C VAL A 151 -4.11 7.52 -7.68
N VAL A 152 -2.82 7.66 -7.44
CA VAL A 152 -1.94 6.58 -6.97
C VAL A 152 -1.62 6.76 -5.50
N LEU A 153 -1.84 5.72 -4.68
CA LEU A 153 -1.55 5.73 -3.26
C LEU A 153 -0.22 5.03 -2.97
N ARG A 154 0.59 5.64 -2.08
CA ARG A 154 1.88 5.08 -1.62
C ARG A 154 1.92 5.01 -0.10
N SER A 155 2.49 3.93 0.43
CA SER A 155 2.53 3.64 1.87
C SER A 155 3.96 3.55 2.40
N PHE A 156 4.54 4.70 2.74
CA PHE A 156 5.89 4.84 3.28
C PHE A 156 6.20 3.88 4.45
N GLY A 157 5.29 3.77 5.41
CA GLY A 157 5.52 2.97 6.62
C GLY A 157 5.73 1.46 6.38
N LYS A 158 5.31 0.93 5.22
CA LYS A 158 5.51 -0.48 4.86
C LYS A 158 6.94 -0.71 4.37
N THR A 159 7.34 0.09 3.39
CA THR A 159 8.66 0.07 2.75
C THR A 159 9.78 0.30 3.76
N TYR A 160 9.66 1.36 4.55
CA TYR A 160 10.73 1.84 5.43
C TYR A 160 10.68 1.22 6.84
N GLY A 161 9.73 0.34 7.14
CA GLY A 161 9.56 -0.25 8.48
C GLY A 161 9.13 0.78 9.54
N LEU A 162 8.54 1.90 9.13
CA LEU A 162 8.18 3.05 9.96
C LEU A 162 6.66 3.23 10.04
N ALA A 163 5.90 2.15 10.22
CA ALA A 163 4.44 2.19 10.24
C ALA A 163 3.86 3.15 11.29
N GLY A 164 4.52 3.29 12.44
CA GLY A 164 4.15 4.20 13.52
C GLY A 164 4.39 5.69 13.21
N LEU A 165 5.21 6.01 12.21
CA LEU A 165 5.45 7.40 11.79
C LEU A 165 4.20 8.04 11.16
N ARG A 166 3.28 7.20 10.67
CA ARG A 166 2.06 7.62 9.98
C ARG A 166 2.37 8.55 8.80
N LEU A 167 3.18 8.07 7.85
CA LEU A 167 3.42 8.78 6.59
C LEU A 167 2.92 7.95 5.40
N GLY A 168 2.28 8.61 4.46
CA GLY A 168 1.80 8.07 3.18
C GLY A 168 1.63 9.18 2.16
N PHE A 169 1.33 8.83 0.92
CA PHE A 169 1.21 9.81 -0.16
C PHE A 169 0.07 9.46 -1.12
N ALA A 170 -0.57 10.48 -1.67
CA ALA A 170 -1.34 10.40 -2.91
C ALA A 170 -0.57 11.13 -4.01
N ILE A 171 -0.53 10.54 -5.20
CA ILE A 171 0.07 11.11 -6.40
C ILE A 171 -1.07 11.24 -7.42
N ALA A 172 -1.37 12.46 -7.85
CA ALA A 172 -2.50 12.78 -8.72
C ALA A 172 -2.17 14.00 -9.59
N ASP A 173 -3.01 14.34 -10.57
CA ASP A 173 -2.88 15.62 -11.26
C ASP A 173 -2.99 16.80 -10.26
N PRO A 174 -2.41 17.99 -10.56
CA PRO A 174 -2.37 19.10 -9.61
C PRO A 174 -3.75 19.53 -9.09
N GLY A 175 -4.78 19.50 -9.93
CA GLY A 175 -6.14 19.87 -9.51
C GLY A 175 -6.72 18.89 -8.49
N THR A 176 -6.55 17.59 -8.73
CA THR A 176 -6.96 16.54 -7.77
C THR A 176 -6.10 16.58 -6.51
N ALA A 177 -4.78 16.76 -6.65
CA ALA A 177 -3.86 16.90 -5.52
C ALA A 177 -4.27 18.05 -4.59
N ASP A 178 -4.67 19.19 -5.15
CA ASP A 178 -5.12 20.37 -4.39
C ASP A 178 -6.42 20.14 -3.63
N ARG A 179 -7.36 19.40 -4.25
CA ARG A 179 -8.60 18.99 -3.58
C ARG A 179 -8.32 18.06 -2.40
N ILE A 180 -7.39 17.11 -2.56
CA ILE A 180 -6.97 16.22 -1.46
C ILE A 180 -6.28 17.02 -0.36
N ARG A 181 -5.35 17.93 -0.68
CA ARG A 181 -4.67 18.79 0.30
C ARG A 181 -5.67 19.65 1.09
N THR A 182 -6.63 20.26 0.39
CA THR A 182 -7.70 21.06 1.02
C THR A 182 -8.53 20.21 1.98
N ALA A 183 -8.89 18.98 1.59
CA ALA A 183 -9.68 18.09 2.43
C ALA A 183 -8.92 17.57 3.66
N LEU A 184 -7.61 17.38 3.56
CA LEU A 184 -6.76 17.02 4.70
C LEU A 184 -6.51 18.20 5.65
N GLY A 185 -6.62 19.43 5.15
CA GLY A 185 -6.40 20.64 5.92
C GLY A 185 -4.91 20.95 6.17
N PRO A 186 -4.62 22.05 6.88
CA PRO A 186 -3.26 22.47 7.18
C PRO A 186 -2.56 21.49 8.14
N TRP A 187 -1.24 21.39 8.02
CA TRP A 187 -0.37 20.60 8.92
C TRP A 187 -0.75 19.11 9.07
N ALA A 188 -1.32 18.51 8.03
CA ALA A 188 -1.74 17.11 8.05
C ALA A 188 -0.61 16.10 8.37
N VAL A 189 0.66 16.47 8.11
CA VAL A 189 1.84 15.65 8.38
C VAL A 189 2.73 16.33 9.42
N SER A 190 3.15 15.58 10.43
CA SER A 190 3.97 16.09 11.53
C SER A 190 5.40 16.43 11.11
N GLY A 191 6.03 17.38 11.81
CA GLY A 191 7.43 17.79 11.56
C GLY A 191 8.42 16.61 11.52
N PRO A 192 8.38 15.65 12.48
CA PRO A 192 9.25 14.48 12.43
C PRO A 192 9.00 13.58 11.22
N ALA A 193 7.74 13.44 10.78
CA ALA A 193 7.41 12.69 9.58
C ALA A 193 7.93 13.38 8.30
N LEU A 194 7.88 14.71 8.23
CA LEU A 194 8.50 15.47 7.13
C LEU A 194 10.02 15.24 7.08
N ALA A 195 10.71 15.39 8.21
CA ALA A 195 12.16 15.24 8.30
C ALA A 195 12.63 13.82 7.96
N ILE A 196 12.03 12.81 8.62
CA ILE A 196 12.38 11.39 8.40
C ILE A 196 12.01 10.96 6.98
N GLY A 197 10.81 11.35 6.51
CA GLY A 197 10.32 11.03 5.17
C GLY A 197 11.27 11.51 4.08
N ARG A 198 11.71 12.78 4.18
CA ARG A 198 12.64 13.39 3.21
C ARG A 198 13.96 12.63 3.15
N THR A 199 14.55 12.32 4.30
CA THR A 199 15.84 11.60 4.34
C THR A 199 15.72 10.18 3.80
N ALA A 200 14.68 9.46 4.21
CA ALA A 200 14.48 8.06 3.80
C ALA A 200 14.11 7.92 2.31
N LEU A 201 13.32 8.84 1.75
CA LEU A 201 12.95 8.83 0.33
C LEU A 201 14.14 9.08 -0.59
N SER A 202 15.10 9.90 -0.14
CA SER A 202 16.31 10.19 -0.90
C SER A 202 17.36 9.09 -0.85
N ASP A 203 17.22 8.09 0.04
CA ASP A 203 18.18 6.99 0.19
C ASP A 203 17.87 5.83 -0.77
N THR A 204 18.23 6.02 -2.04
CA THR A 204 17.99 5.03 -3.10
C THR A 204 18.84 3.77 -2.92
N VAL A 205 20.02 3.88 -2.31
CA VAL A 205 20.92 2.75 -2.04
C VAL A 205 20.27 1.83 -1.01
N TRP A 206 19.82 2.38 0.12
CA TRP A 206 19.10 1.63 1.14
C TRP A 206 17.86 0.94 0.58
N ARG A 207 17.09 1.62 -0.28
CA ARG A 207 15.89 1.03 -0.90
C ARG A 207 16.24 -0.17 -1.78
N ALA A 208 17.29 -0.07 -2.60
CA ALA A 208 17.73 -1.16 -3.48
C ALA A 208 18.31 -2.35 -2.71
N GLU A 209 19.06 -2.10 -1.63
CA GLU A 209 19.56 -3.14 -0.72
C GLU A 209 18.43 -3.84 0.03
N THR A 210 17.49 -3.05 0.55
CA THR A 210 16.32 -3.57 1.27
C THR A 210 15.45 -4.41 0.36
N ALA A 211 15.17 -3.98 -0.88
CA ALA A 211 14.41 -4.78 -1.85
C ALA A 211 15.05 -6.16 -2.07
N ARG A 212 16.38 -6.22 -2.31
CA ARG A 212 17.11 -7.48 -2.45
C ARG A 212 17.03 -8.35 -1.19
N ALA A 213 17.24 -7.77 -0.02
CA ALA A 213 17.20 -8.49 1.25
C ALA A 213 15.80 -9.04 1.56
N ARG A 214 14.75 -8.24 1.32
CA ARG A 214 13.34 -8.64 1.54
C ARG A 214 12.89 -9.71 0.55
N ALA A 215 13.32 -9.63 -0.71
CA ALA A 215 13.08 -10.69 -1.70
C ALA A 215 13.71 -12.03 -1.28
N ALA A 216 14.95 -12.00 -0.75
CA ALA A 216 15.61 -13.19 -0.23
C ALA A 216 14.88 -13.80 0.99
N ASP A 217 14.39 -12.94 1.89
CA ASP A 217 13.59 -13.36 3.04
C ASP A 217 12.22 -13.92 2.63
N ALA A 218 11.55 -13.32 1.65
CA ALA A 218 10.32 -13.85 1.06
C ALA A 218 10.54 -15.25 0.48
N ALA A 219 11.60 -15.46 -0.31
CA ALA A 219 11.95 -16.77 -0.85
C ALA A 219 12.29 -17.79 0.25
N ARG A 220 12.88 -17.34 1.37
CA ARG A 220 13.11 -18.20 2.54
C ARG A 220 11.80 -18.59 3.22
N LEU A 221 10.86 -17.66 3.37
CA LEU A 221 9.54 -17.93 3.94
C LEU A 221 8.75 -18.90 3.08
N ASP A 222 8.81 -18.76 1.75
CA ASP A 222 8.20 -19.71 0.81
C ASP A 222 8.68 -21.15 1.04
N ARG A 223 10.00 -21.34 1.17
CA ARG A 223 10.57 -22.66 1.46
C ARG A 223 10.13 -23.21 2.82
N LEU A 224 9.95 -22.36 3.83
CA LEU A 224 9.46 -22.79 5.14
C LEU A 224 7.98 -23.18 5.11
N ILE A 225 7.16 -22.40 4.41
CA ILE A 225 5.73 -22.68 4.22
C ILE A 225 5.56 -24.01 3.49
N ALA A 226 6.27 -24.21 2.38
CA ALA A 226 6.19 -25.44 1.59
C ALA A 226 6.61 -26.68 2.40
N ARG A 227 7.69 -26.58 3.20
CA ARG A 227 8.11 -27.67 4.11
C ARG A 227 7.11 -27.97 5.21
N GLY A 228 6.31 -26.98 5.61
CA GLY A 228 5.23 -27.15 6.59
C GLY A 228 3.89 -27.57 5.99
N GLY A 229 3.88 -28.04 4.73
CA GLY A 229 2.67 -28.52 4.04
C GLY A 229 1.74 -27.41 3.54
N GLY A 230 2.21 -26.15 3.51
CA GLY A 230 1.45 -25.04 2.96
C GLY A 230 1.57 -24.95 1.43
N THR A 231 0.46 -24.69 0.77
CA THR A 231 0.39 -24.38 -0.66
C THR A 231 0.46 -22.87 -0.85
N LEU A 232 1.49 -22.37 -1.54
CA LEU A 232 1.66 -20.94 -1.76
C LEU A 232 0.54 -20.39 -2.64
N VAL A 233 -0.08 -19.31 -2.18
CA VAL A 233 -1.04 -18.51 -2.95
C VAL A 233 -0.30 -17.37 -3.66
N GLY A 234 0.66 -16.76 -2.97
CA GLY A 234 1.46 -15.66 -3.49
C GLY A 234 1.96 -14.74 -2.39
N GLY A 235 2.15 -13.47 -2.72
CA GLY A 235 2.52 -12.42 -1.79
C GLY A 235 3.53 -11.45 -2.38
N THR A 236 4.07 -10.60 -1.53
CA THR A 236 5.12 -9.63 -1.87
C THR A 236 6.43 -10.01 -1.17
N SER A 237 7.44 -9.15 -1.29
CA SER A 237 8.67 -9.20 -0.53
C SER A 237 8.45 -8.84 0.94
N LEU A 238 7.27 -8.36 1.34
CA LEU A 238 6.95 -7.99 2.73
C LEU A 238 5.98 -8.95 3.43
N PHE A 239 5.30 -9.82 2.68
CA PHE A 239 4.43 -10.85 3.24
C PHE A 239 4.24 -12.01 2.27
N ARG A 240 3.96 -13.20 2.77
CA ARG A 240 3.58 -14.38 1.97
C ARG A 240 2.22 -14.92 2.40
N THR A 241 1.43 -15.39 1.45
CA THR A 241 0.10 -15.96 1.68
C THR A 241 0.08 -17.40 1.18
N ALA A 242 -0.48 -18.28 2.00
CA ALA A 242 -0.56 -19.70 1.70
C ALA A 242 -1.80 -20.34 2.31
N ASP A 243 -2.24 -21.42 1.68
CA ASP A 243 -3.32 -22.27 2.16
C ASP A 243 -2.72 -23.50 2.84
N PHE A 244 -3.22 -23.85 4.02
CA PHE A 244 -2.84 -25.05 4.78
C PHE A 244 -4.07 -25.94 5.00
N PRO A 245 -3.95 -27.28 4.90
CA PRO A 245 -5.08 -28.19 5.12
C PRO A 245 -5.79 -27.95 6.46
N ASP A 246 -5.03 -27.73 7.54
CA ASP A 246 -5.53 -27.31 8.86
C ASP A 246 -5.11 -25.87 9.18
N GLY A 247 -5.50 -24.90 8.35
CA GLY A 247 -5.17 -23.48 8.57
C GLY A 247 -5.68 -22.92 9.91
N ALA A 248 -6.86 -23.37 10.36
CA ALA A 248 -7.44 -22.93 11.63
C ALA A 248 -6.70 -23.48 12.86
N GLY A 249 -6.30 -24.76 12.84
CA GLY A 249 -5.46 -25.34 13.89
C GLY A 249 -4.03 -24.78 13.87
N LEU A 250 -3.44 -24.60 12.69
CA LEU A 250 -2.13 -23.96 12.55
C LEU A 250 -2.15 -22.53 13.10
N TYR A 251 -3.19 -21.75 12.81
CA TYR A 251 -3.36 -20.41 13.39
C TYR A 251 -3.31 -20.42 14.92
N ARG A 252 -4.00 -21.36 15.57
CA ARG A 252 -3.97 -21.50 17.04
C ARG A 252 -2.58 -21.84 17.56
N ARG A 253 -1.91 -22.84 16.96
CA ARG A 253 -0.53 -23.21 17.34
C ARG A 253 0.46 -22.05 17.16
N LEU A 254 0.32 -21.27 16.08
CA LEU A 254 1.11 -20.06 15.86
C LEU A 254 0.85 -19.01 16.94
N ALA A 255 -0.42 -18.76 17.29
CA ALA A 255 -0.79 -17.81 18.33
C ALA A 255 -0.27 -18.23 19.72
N GLU A 256 -0.39 -19.51 20.10
CA GLU A 256 0.16 -20.08 21.33
C GLU A 256 1.69 -19.92 21.40
N ALA A 257 2.37 -19.98 20.25
CA ALA A 257 3.80 -19.72 20.13
C ALA A 257 4.18 -18.22 20.04
N GLY A 258 3.22 -17.31 20.25
CA GLY A 258 3.44 -15.86 20.14
C GLY A 258 3.78 -15.40 18.72
N ILE A 259 3.19 -16.04 17.70
CA ILE A 259 3.33 -15.67 16.29
C ILE A 259 1.94 -15.25 15.77
N ALA A 260 1.75 -13.95 15.64
CA ALA A 260 0.57 -13.40 15.00
C ALA A 260 0.68 -13.49 13.48
N VAL A 261 -0.32 -14.07 12.84
CA VAL A 261 -0.50 -14.08 11.38
C VAL A 261 -1.89 -13.57 11.03
N ARG A 262 -2.11 -13.15 9.79
CA ARG A 262 -3.44 -12.75 9.33
C ARG A 262 -4.22 -14.00 8.90
N ARG A 263 -5.41 -14.18 9.47
CA ARG A 263 -6.41 -15.17 9.05
C ARG A 263 -7.48 -14.51 8.19
N PHE A 264 -8.12 -15.30 7.33
CA PHE A 264 -9.26 -14.91 6.51
C PHE A 264 -10.45 -15.80 6.91
N PRO A 265 -11.46 -15.30 7.63
CA PRO A 265 -12.60 -16.11 8.08
C PRO A 265 -13.24 -16.92 6.96
N GLU A 266 -13.43 -16.30 5.79
CA GLU A 266 -14.12 -16.92 4.65
C GLU A 266 -13.24 -17.89 3.86
N ARG A 267 -11.95 -17.95 4.21
CA ARG A 267 -10.96 -18.88 3.65
C ARG A 267 -10.15 -19.45 4.81
N PRO A 268 -10.71 -20.35 5.64
CA PRO A 268 -10.10 -20.78 6.89
C PRO A 268 -8.76 -21.54 6.73
N ALA A 269 -8.51 -22.10 5.55
CA ALA A 269 -7.21 -22.66 5.17
C ALA A 269 -6.12 -21.58 4.96
N ARG A 270 -6.52 -20.34 4.63
CA ARG A 270 -5.63 -19.27 4.20
C ARG A 270 -5.05 -18.52 5.39
N LEU A 271 -3.73 -18.39 5.37
CA LEU A 271 -2.97 -17.56 6.31
C LEU A 271 -2.01 -16.66 5.53
N ARG A 272 -1.84 -15.44 6.02
CA ARG A 272 -0.82 -14.51 5.51
C ARG A 272 0.19 -14.18 6.61
N PHE A 273 1.45 -14.36 6.27
CA PHE A 273 2.62 -14.24 7.13
C PHE A 273 3.38 -12.97 6.76
N GLY A 274 3.70 -12.14 7.76
CA GLY A 274 4.75 -11.12 7.60
C GLY A 274 6.14 -11.76 7.70
N LEU A 275 7.18 -10.99 7.36
CA LEU A 275 8.56 -11.46 7.51
C LEU A 275 9.02 -11.48 8.98
N PRO A 276 9.64 -12.57 9.46
CA PRO A 276 10.27 -12.60 10.78
C PRO A 276 11.45 -11.61 10.91
N ALA A 277 11.52 -10.89 12.04
CA ALA A 277 12.50 -9.81 12.26
C ALA A 277 13.96 -10.28 12.51
N GLY A 278 14.22 -11.58 12.66
CA GLY A 278 15.57 -12.09 12.94
C GLY A 278 15.63 -13.60 13.17
N LYS A 279 16.85 -14.13 13.38
CA LYS A 279 17.12 -15.59 13.47
C LYS A 279 16.22 -16.31 14.48
N ALA A 280 16.03 -15.74 15.67
CA ALA A 280 15.18 -16.33 16.70
C ALA A 280 13.71 -16.47 16.25
N ALA A 281 13.16 -15.44 15.61
CA ALA A 281 11.79 -15.46 15.08
C ALA A 281 11.65 -16.46 13.93
N TRP A 282 12.65 -16.56 13.04
CA TRP A 282 12.70 -17.59 12.00
C TRP A 282 12.72 -19.02 12.58
N CYS A 283 13.54 -19.28 13.60
CA CYS A 283 13.58 -20.57 14.27
C CYS A 283 12.27 -20.89 15.01
N ARG A 284 11.62 -19.88 15.60
CA ARG A 284 10.31 -20.05 16.26
C ARG A 284 9.23 -20.42 15.25
N LEU A 285 9.14 -19.70 14.12
CA LEU A 285 8.21 -20.04 13.05
C LEU A 285 8.48 -21.44 12.48
N SER A 286 9.74 -21.78 12.22
CA SER A 286 10.08 -23.09 11.67
C SER A 286 9.71 -24.25 12.61
N ARG A 287 9.72 -24.06 13.94
CA ARG A 287 9.32 -25.10 14.89
C ARG A 287 7.82 -25.38 14.89
N VAL A 288 7.00 -24.37 14.58
CA VAL A 288 5.52 -24.52 14.56
C VAL A 288 5.03 -25.03 13.21
N LEU A 289 5.76 -24.74 12.12
CA LEU A 289 5.44 -25.21 10.77
C LEU A 289 5.91 -26.67 10.52
N LYS A 290 6.86 -27.19 11.29
CA LYS A 290 7.21 -28.62 11.29
C LYS A 290 6.14 -29.40 12.03
#